data_AF-A0A918PZ85-F1
#
_entry.id   AF-A0A918PZ85-F1
#
_cell.length_a   1.000
_cell.length_b   1.000
_cell.length_c   1.000
_cell.angle_alpha   90.00
_cell.angle_beta   90.00
_cell.angle_gamma   90.00
#
_symmetry.space_group_name_H-M   'P 1'
#
loop_
_entity.id
_entity.type
_entity.pdbx_description
1 polymer ?
#
loop_
_entity_poly.entity_id
_entity_poly.type
_entity_poly.pdbx_seq_one_letter_code
_entity_poly.pdbx_strand_id
1 'polypeptide(L)'
;MDDHGDDLTTWLHGQGDPVERHEEEWERLAMYVRHAANKVGPHLPLCLPREPQECGRDGRQHALAWAAALKAAAQHIIETNTATPAESSYYSGQIYLRRLTALRAQPARHPD
;
A
#
# COMPACT_ATOMS: atom_id res chain seq x y z
N MET A 1 -5.73 14.48 -13.84
CA MET A 1 -4.78 13.38 -14.08
C MET A 1 -4.21 13.08 -12.71
N ASP A 2 -4.70 12.03 -12.07
CA ASP A 2 -4.19 11.62 -10.77
C ASP A 2 -2.86 10.91 -11.01
N ASP A 3 -1.81 11.39 -10.37
CA ASP A 3 -0.48 10.79 -10.45
C ASP A 3 -0.48 9.50 -9.64
N HIS A 4 -0.23 8.39 -10.33
CA HIS A 4 -0.21 7.05 -9.78
C HIS A 4 1.22 6.48 -9.67
N GLY A 5 2.25 7.28 -9.94
CA GLY A 5 3.66 6.84 -9.91
C GLY A 5 4.05 5.97 -11.11
N ASP A 6 3.45 6.22 -12.28
CA ASP A 6 3.60 5.42 -13.51
C ASP A 6 5.05 5.37 -14.02
N ASP A 7 5.85 6.40 -13.73
CA ASP A 7 7.24 6.57 -14.18
C ASP A 7 8.22 5.52 -13.60
N LEU A 8 7.82 4.79 -12.55
CA LEU A 8 8.69 3.84 -11.84
C LEU A 8 8.57 2.39 -12.35
N THR A 9 7.56 2.07 -13.17
CA THR A 9 7.28 0.69 -13.59
C THR A 9 8.44 0.04 -14.36
N THR A 10 9.18 0.79 -15.18
CA THR A 10 10.33 0.30 -15.94
C THR A 10 11.55 -0.05 -15.07
N TRP A 11 11.71 0.57 -13.89
CA TRP A 11 12.91 0.41 -13.04
C TRP A 11 12.78 -0.72 -12.00
N LEU A 12 11.56 -1.22 -11.76
CA LEU A 12 11.24 -2.12 -10.63
C LEU A 12 11.40 -3.62 -10.91
N HIS A 13 11.86 -4.03 -12.10
CA HIS A 13 12.11 -5.43 -12.44
C HIS A 13 13.42 -5.93 -11.76
N GLY A 14 13.40 -6.07 -10.43
CA GLY A 14 14.46 -6.68 -9.61
C GLY A 14 14.26 -8.19 -9.37
N GLN A 15 15.31 -8.86 -8.89
CA GLN A 15 15.36 -10.31 -8.65
C GLN A 15 14.60 -10.71 -7.37
N GLY A 16 13.34 -11.09 -7.51
CA GLY A 16 12.59 -11.79 -6.49
C GLY A 16 11.29 -12.30 -7.09
N ASP A 17 10.93 -13.56 -6.81
CA ASP A 17 9.66 -14.10 -7.26
C ASP A 17 8.53 -13.38 -6.53
N PRO A 18 7.64 -12.67 -7.23
CA PRO A 18 6.47 -12.08 -6.61
C PRO A 18 5.65 -13.20 -5.96
N VAL A 19 5.08 -12.94 -4.78
CA VAL A 19 4.09 -13.86 -4.22
C VAL A 19 2.99 -14.07 -5.26
N GLU A 20 2.82 -15.32 -5.70
CA GLU A 20 1.77 -15.69 -6.63
C GLU A 20 0.41 -15.47 -5.97
N ARG A 21 -0.42 -14.69 -6.66
CA ARG A 21 -1.82 -14.42 -6.31
C ARG A 21 -2.60 -14.35 -7.61
N HIS A 22 -3.82 -14.85 -7.58
CA HIS A 22 -4.77 -14.66 -8.66
C HIS A 22 -5.24 -13.21 -8.71
N GLU A 23 -5.70 -12.79 -9.88
CA GLU A 23 -6.15 -11.42 -10.13
C GLU A 23 -7.25 -10.98 -9.15
N GLU A 24 -8.21 -11.87 -8.87
CA GLU A 24 -9.30 -11.63 -7.92
C GLU A 24 -8.81 -11.39 -6.49
N GLU A 25 -7.71 -12.04 -6.09
CA GLU A 25 -7.09 -11.83 -4.78
C GLU A 25 -6.39 -10.47 -4.72
N TRP A 26 -5.77 -10.05 -5.83
CA TRP A 26 -5.19 -8.72 -5.96
C TRP A 26 -6.24 -7.62 -5.93
N GLU A 27 -7.35 -7.76 -6.67
CA GLU A 27 -8.47 -6.83 -6.64
C GLU A 27 -9.03 -6.68 -5.21
N ARG A 28 -9.19 -7.80 -4.50
CA ARG A 28 -9.67 -7.80 -3.12
C ARG A 28 -8.69 -7.09 -2.19
N LEU A 29 -7.40 -7.35 -2.32
CA LEU A 29 -6.37 -6.66 -1.55
C LEU A 29 -6.38 -5.16 -1.84
N ALA A 30 -6.45 -4.78 -3.11
CA ALA A 30 -6.54 -3.39 -3.54
C ALA A 30 -7.75 -2.71 -2.88
N MET A 31 -8.92 -3.32 -2.94
CA MET A 31 -10.14 -2.78 -2.31
C MET A 31 -9.96 -2.53 -0.80
N TYR A 32 -9.37 -3.50 -0.07
CA TYR A 32 -9.12 -3.35 1.36
C TYR A 32 -8.11 -2.24 1.68
N VAL A 33 -7.02 -2.18 0.91
CA VAL A 33 -5.97 -1.17 1.10
C VAL A 33 -6.52 0.22 0.76
N ARG A 34 -7.31 0.36 -0.30
CA ARG A 34 -8.02 1.61 -0.62
C ARG A 34 -8.93 2.04 0.52
N HIS A 35 -9.71 1.11 1.06
CA HIS A 35 -10.62 1.42 2.17
C HIS A 35 -9.83 1.95 3.37
N ALA A 36 -8.73 1.29 3.73
CA ALA A 36 -7.86 1.74 4.82
C ALA A 36 -7.25 3.12 4.54
N ALA A 37 -6.68 3.34 3.34
CA ALA A 37 -6.11 4.61 2.94
C ALA A 37 -7.14 5.75 3.01
N ASN A 38 -8.38 5.52 2.54
CA ASN A 38 -9.47 6.50 2.58
C ASN A 38 -9.93 6.84 4.01
N LYS A 39 -9.58 6.05 5.04
CA LYS A 39 -9.90 6.35 6.43
C LYS A 39 -8.90 7.30 7.09
N VAL A 40 -7.66 7.32 6.61
CA VAL A 40 -6.54 8.02 7.25
C VAL A 40 -5.84 9.03 6.34
N GLY A 41 -6.30 9.14 5.09
CA GLY A 41 -5.76 10.04 4.09
C GLY A 41 -6.82 10.47 3.09
N PRO A 42 -6.40 11.09 1.97
CA PRO A 42 -7.30 11.54 0.91
C PRO A 42 -8.10 10.39 0.29
N HIS A 43 -9.26 10.72 -0.27
CA HIS A 43 -10.05 9.75 -1.02
C HIS A 43 -9.32 9.34 -2.31
N LEU A 44 -9.13 8.04 -2.46
CA LEU A 44 -8.62 7.39 -3.65
C LEU A 44 -9.77 7.02 -4.61
N PRO A 45 -9.51 7.01 -5.93
CA PRO A 45 -10.53 6.79 -6.96
C PRO A 45 -11.12 5.37 -6.98
N LEU A 46 -12.29 5.25 -7.62
CA LEU A 46 -12.98 3.99 -7.90
C LEU A 46 -12.59 3.45 -9.28
N CYS A 47 -11.39 2.85 -9.38
CA CYS A 47 -10.78 2.46 -10.64
C CYS A 47 -10.39 0.98 -10.80
N LEU A 48 -10.91 0.08 -9.94
CA LEU A 48 -10.80 -1.38 -10.13
C LEU A 48 -11.74 -1.91 -11.22
N PRO A 49 -11.55 -3.16 -11.68
CA PRO A 49 -12.49 -3.83 -12.56
C PRO A 49 -13.93 -3.76 -12.04
N ARG A 50 -14.88 -3.43 -12.93
CA ARG A 50 -16.31 -3.25 -12.63
C ARG A 50 -16.65 -1.99 -11.83
N GLU A 51 -15.69 -1.12 -11.54
CA GLU A 51 -15.97 0.18 -10.94
C GLU A 51 -16.25 1.25 -12.01
N PRO A 52 -17.03 2.32 -11.68
CA PRO A 52 -17.46 3.30 -12.68
C PRO A 52 -16.33 4.06 -13.39
N GLN A 53 -15.12 4.08 -12.84
CA GLN A 53 -13.95 4.75 -13.41
C GLN A 53 -12.80 3.76 -13.61
N GLU A 54 -13.11 2.52 -14.00
CA GLU A 54 -12.13 1.49 -14.34
C GLU A 54 -11.06 2.04 -15.28
N CYS A 55 -9.80 2.01 -14.84
CA CYS A 55 -8.69 2.67 -15.53
C CYS A 55 -7.82 1.73 -16.37
N GLY A 56 -8.22 0.45 -16.47
CA GLY A 56 -7.50 -0.58 -17.24
C GLY A 56 -6.22 -1.11 -16.58
N ARG A 57 -5.90 -0.68 -15.35
CA ARG A 57 -4.83 -1.27 -14.54
C ARG A 57 -5.33 -2.51 -13.81
N ASP A 58 -4.43 -3.47 -13.62
CA ASP A 58 -4.74 -4.69 -12.89
C ASP A 58 -4.83 -4.42 -11.36
N GLY A 59 -5.43 -5.35 -10.64
CA GLY A 59 -5.58 -5.32 -9.19
C GLY A 59 -4.24 -5.27 -8.48
N ARG A 60 -3.17 -5.84 -9.05
CA ARG A 60 -1.83 -5.81 -8.45
C ARG A 60 -1.27 -4.40 -8.45
N GLN A 61 -1.36 -3.70 -9.58
CA GLN A 61 -0.95 -2.30 -9.72
C GLN A 61 -1.72 -1.42 -8.73
N HIS A 62 -3.04 -1.60 -8.62
CA HIS A 62 -3.85 -0.87 -7.64
C HIS A 62 -3.48 -1.18 -6.19
N ALA A 63 -3.27 -2.46 -5.85
CA ALA A 63 -2.87 -2.86 -4.51
C ALA A 63 -1.55 -2.19 -4.10
N LEU A 64 -0.56 -2.15 -4.99
CA LEU A 64 0.73 -1.53 -4.72
C LEU A 64 0.63 0.00 -4.62
N ALA A 65 -0.05 0.65 -5.57
CA ALA A 65 -0.21 2.11 -5.58
C ALA A 65 -0.94 2.59 -4.32
N TRP A 66 -2.02 1.92 -3.94
CA TRP A 66 -2.79 2.29 -2.75
C TRP A 66 -2.07 1.92 -1.45
N ALA A 67 -1.24 0.87 -1.44
CA ALA A 67 -0.39 0.57 -0.29
C ALA A 67 0.66 1.66 -0.07
N ALA A 68 1.23 2.20 -1.15
CA ALA A 68 2.12 3.36 -1.08
C ALA A 68 1.40 4.60 -0.52
N ALA A 69 0.18 4.88 -1.00
CA ALA A 69 -0.65 5.98 -0.48
C ALA A 69 -0.95 5.81 1.03
N LEU A 70 -1.34 4.61 1.46
CA LEU A 70 -1.57 4.30 2.88
C LEU A 70 -0.31 4.50 3.72
N LYS A 71 0.86 4.05 3.22
CA LYS A 71 2.14 4.23 3.90
C LYS A 71 2.48 5.72 4.06
N ALA A 72 2.28 6.52 3.01
CA ALA A 72 2.51 7.96 3.05
C ALA A 72 1.57 8.65 4.06
N ALA A 73 0.27 8.31 4.06
CA ALA A 73 -0.69 8.84 5.02
C ALA A 73 -0.31 8.50 6.47
N ALA A 74 0.10 7.25 6.73
CA ALA A 74 0.56 6.83 8.05
C ALA A 74 1.83 7.58 8.50
N GLN A 75 2.78 7.81 7.60
CA GLN A 75 3.99 8.59 7.88
C GLN A 75 3.64 10.04 8.22
N HIS A 76 2.76 10.67 7.44
CA HIS A 76 2.29 12.02 7.69
C HIS A 76 1.63 12.16 9.07
N ILE A 77 0.84 11.16 9.49
CA ILE A 77 0.23 11.14 10.83
C ILE A 77 1.32 11.12 11.92
N ILE A 78 2.35 10.30 11.77
CA ILE A 78 3.47 10.25 12.74
C ILE A 78 4.15 11.62 12.82
N GLU A 79 4.51 12.21 11.68
CA GLU A 79 5.24 13.47 11.62
C GLU A 79 4.43 14.65 12.19
N THR A 80 3.11 14.65 12.02
CA THR A 80 2.24 15.74 12.48
C THR A 80 1.82 15.62 13.94
N ASN A 81 1.90 14.43 14.55
CA ASN A 81 1.39 14.18 15.90
C ASN A 81 2.49 13.89 16.93
N THR A 82 3.75 13.76 16.51
CA THR A 82 4.87 13.58 17.44
C THR A 82 5.36 14.92 17.97
N ALA A 83 5.78 14.96 19.24
CA ALA A 83 6.20 16.19 19.90
C ALA A 83 7.64 16.58 19.56
N THR A 84 8.46 15.61 19.15
CA THR A 84 9.89 15.84 18.86
C THR A 84 10.37 15.07 17.62
N PRO A 85 11.44 15.55 16.94
CA PRO A 85 12.04 14.81 15.83
C PRO A 85 12.55 13.41 16.22
N ALA A 86 12.99 13.24 17.47
CA ALA A 86 13.44 11.95 18.00
C ALA A 86 12.28 10.94 18.10
N GLU A 87 11.12 11.41 18.55
CA GLU A 87 9.90 10.59 18.63
C GLU A 87 9.40 10.19 17.24
N SER A 88 9.34 11.13 16.28
CA SER A 88 9.02 10.83 14.88
C SER A 88 9.96 9.75 14.31
N SER A 89 11.27 9.94 14.48
CA SER A 89 12.29 8.99 14.02
C SER A 89 12.14 7.61 14.67
N TYR A 90 11.76 7.55 15.94
CA TYR A 90 11.51 6.30 16.64
C TYR A 90 10.32 5.53 16.06
N TYR A 91 9.19 6.19 15.82
CA TYR A 91 7.99 5.54 15.27
C TYR A 91 8.14 5.14 13.80
N SER A 92 8.68 6.03 12.96
CA SER A 92 8.91 5.78 11.53
C SER A 92 10.03 4.77 11.27
N GLY A 93 10.99 4.65 12.19
CA GLY A 93 12.12 3.71 12.09
C GLY A 93 11.92 2.44 12.90
N GLN A 94 12.14 2.52 14.21
CA GLN A 94 12.24 1.35 15.10
C GLN A 94 10.92 0.59 15.22
N ILE A 95 9.81 1.29 15.47
CA ILE A 95 8.49 0.66 15.59
C ILE A 95 8.05 0.08 14.25
N TYR A 96 8.21 0.83 13.15
CA TYR A 96 7.96 0.33 11.81
C TYR A 96 8.72 -0.96 11.50
N LEU A 97 10.04 -1.00 11.75
CA LEU A 97 10.86 -2.20 11.51
C LEU A 97 10.41 -3.38 12.35
N ARG A 98 10.09 -3.18 13.63
CA ARG A 98 9.56 -4.25 14.49
C ARG A 98 8.24 -4.81 13.93
N ARG A 99 7.33 -3.95 13.49
CA ARG A 99 6.04 -4.38 12.90
C ARG A 99 6.24 -5.09 11.57
N LEU A 100 7.14 -4.59 10.71
CA LEU A 100 7.45 -5.20 9.43
C LEU A 100 8.09 -6.58 9.58
N THR A 101 9.02 -6.74 10.52
CA THR A 101 9.62 -8.03 10.85
C THR A 101 8.56 -9.02 11.33
N ALA A 102 7.63 -8.58 12.18
CA ALA A 102 6.53 -9.44 12.64
C ALA A 102 5.59 -9.87 11.50
N LEU A 103 5.32 -8.99 10.52
CA LEU A 103 4.54 -9.34 9.33
C LEU A 103 5.26 -10.36 8.44
N ARG A 104 6.58 -10.21 8.27
CA ARG A 104 7.41 -11.12 7.46
C ARG A 104 7.60 -12.50 8.10
N ALA A 105 7.52 -12.57 9.43
CA ALA A 105 7.60 -13.82 10.18
C ALA A 105 6.27 -14.62 10.16
N GLN A 106 5.15 -14.02 9.72
CA GLN A 106 3.90 -14.74 9.58
C GLN A 106 3.98 -15.64 8.35
N PRO A 107 3.57 -16.93 8.45
CA PRO A 107 3.42 -17.77 7.27
C PRO A 107 2.42 -17.12 6.32
N ALA A 108 2.64 -17.28 5.00
CA ALA A 108 1.70 -16.79 4.00
C ALA A 108 0.31 -17.33 4.33
N ARG A 109 -0.60 -16.45 4.76
CA ARG A 109 -2.01 -16.80 4.93
C ARG A 109 -2.56 -17.06 3.53
N HIS A 110 -2.83 -18.32 3.23
CA HIS A 110 -3.72 -18.68 2.14
C HIS A 110 -5.13 -18.27 2.60
N PRO A 111 -5.82 -17.37 1.89
CA PRO A 111 -7.21 -17.07 2.21
C PRO A 111 -8.07 -18.26 1.77
N ASP A 112 -8.80 -18.86 2.71
CA ASP A 112 -9.92 -19.79 2.42
C ASP A 112 -11.07 -19.08 1.70
#